data_AF-A0A3P8UHC3-F1
#
_entry.id   AF-A0A3P8UHC3-F1
#
_cell.length_a   1.000
_cell.length_b   1.000
_cell.length_c   1.000
_cell.angle_alpha   90.00
_cell.angle_beta   90.00
_cell.angle_gamma   90.00
#
_symmetry.space_group_name_H-M   'P 1'
#
loop_
_entity.id
_entity.type
_entity.pdbx_description
1 polymer ?
#
loop_
_entity_poly.entity_id
_entity_poly.type
_entity_poly.pdbx_seq_one_letter_code
_entity_poly.pdbx_strand_id
1 'polypeptide(L)'
;MNLRGLFQDFNPSKFLIYSCLLLFSVLLSLRLDGIIQWSYWAVFTPIWLWKLLVIFGASVGTGVWAHNPQYRAEGETCVEFKAMLIAVGLHVLLLMFEVLVCDRVTRGNYFWLLVFMPLFFVSPVSVAACVWGFRHDRSLELEVLCSVNILQFIFIALKLDKIIEWRWPVVCVPLWILMSFLCLVVLYYIIWSVLFLRSIDIIAEQRRTHITMAISWMTIVVPLLTFEILLIHKIEGADNLNFVCVFVPLWLSLLTLMATTFGQKGGNHWWFGIRKDFCHFLLELLPFLREYGNVSYDLQRSEDPEAVEDLPVPEPPPKIAPMFHKKTGVVITQSPGKYFVPPPKLCIDMPD
;
A
#
# COMPACT_ATOMS: atom_id res chain seq x y z
N MET A 1 21.18 -10.08 6.43
CA MET A 1 19.93 -9.37 6.09
C MET A 1 19.27 -8.95 7.39
N ASN A 2 19.06 -7.66 7.62
CA ASN A 2 18.63 -7.15 8.93
C ASN A 2 17.11 -7.33 9.07
N LEU A 3 16.68 -8.50 9.58
CA LEU A 3 15.25 -8.87 9.75
C LEU A 3 14.49 -7.80 10.54
N ARG A 4 15.15 -7.14 11.50
CA ARG A 4 14.57 -6.06 12.30
C ARG A 4 14.15 -4.86 11.45
N GLY A 5 14.93 -4.49 10.43
CA GLY A 5 14.58 -3.41 9.51
C GLY A 5 13.40 -3.77 8.60
N LEU A 6 13.31 -5.03 8.18
CA LEU A 6 12.22 -5.51 7.32
C LEU A 6 10.86 -5.55 8.05
N PHE A 7 10.85 -5.88 9.34
CA PHE A 7 9.65 -5.82 10.18
C PHE A 7 9.32 -4.40 10.64
N GLN A 8 10.30 -3.50 10.77
CA GLN A 8 10.05 -2.13 11.19
C GLN A 8 9.26 -1.33 10.14
N ASP A 9 9.50 -1.59 8.86
CA ASP A 9 8.83 -0.91 7.74
C ASP A 9 7.65 -1.72 7.15
N PHE A 10 7.04 -2.61 7.94
CA PHE A 10 5.91 -3.43 7.50
C PHE A 10 4.58 -2.68 7.65
N ASN A 11 3.79 -2.64 6.57
CA ASN A 11 2.46 -2.04 6.56
C ASN A 11 1.34 -3.11 6.70
N PRO A 12 0.86 -3.39 7.92
CA PRO A 12 -0.08 -4.49 8.17
C PRO A 12 -1.45 -4.27 7.54
N SER A 13 -1.92 -3.02 7.46
CA SER A 13 -3.25 -2.74 6.91
C SER A 13 -3.28 -3.02 5.41
N LYS A 14 -2.28 -2.54 4.66
CA LYS A 14 -2.14 -2.83 3.23
C LYS A 14 -1.91 -4.32 2.94
N PHE A 15 -1.07 -4.97 3.73
CA PHE A 15 -0.86 -6.42 3.59
C PHE A 15 -2.16 -7.20 3.76
N LEU A 16 -2.98 -6.85 4.76
CA LEU A 16 -4.27 -7.47 4.98
C LEU A 16 -5.23 -7.22 3.81
N ILE A 17 -5.28 -5.99 3.29
CA ILE A 17 -6.10 -5.65 2.12
C ILE A 17 -5.73 -6.54 0.93
N TYR A 18 -4.45 -6.58 0.56
CA TYR A 18 -4.01 -7.36 -0.61
C TYR A 18 -4.19 -8.86 -0.39
N SER A 19 -3.97 -9.37 0.83
CA SER A 19 -4.21 -10.78 1.17
C SER A 19 -5.69 -11.15 1.03
N CYS A 20 -6.60 -10.31 1.55
CA CYS A 20 -8.04 -10.52 1.43
C CYS A 20 -8.52 -10.43 -0.02
N LEU A 21 -8.02 -9.47 -0.80
CA LEU A 21 -8.33 -9.34 -2.22
C LEU A 21 -7.81 -10.53 -3.03
N LEU A 22 -6.61 -11.02 -2.73
CA LEU A 22 -6.04 -12.20 -3.38
C LEU A 22 -6.89 -13.42 -3.10
N LEU A 23 -7.17 -13.73 -1.83
CA LEU A 23 -8.02 -14.86 -1.44
C LEU A 23 -9.41 -14.78 -2.05
N PHE A 24 -10.04 -13.60 -2.03
CA PHE A 24 -11.34 -13.39 -2.68
C PHE A 24 -11.26 -13.67 -4.19
N SER A 25 -10.25 -13.13 -4.88
CA SER A 25 -10.10 -13.30 -6.32
C SER A 25 -9.90 -14.77 -6.72
N VAL A 26 -9.17 -15.55 -5.91
CA VAL A 26 -8.98 -16.99 -6.09
C VAL A 26 -10.29 -17.75 -5.87
N LEU A 27 -10.99 -17.49 -4.77
CA LEU A 27 -12.28 -18.13 -4.50
C LEU A 27 -13.33 -17.78 -5.57
N LEU A 28 -13.33 -16.53 -6.03
CA LEU A 28 -14.24 -16.05 -7.06
C LEU A 28 -13.98 -16.75 -8.39
N SER A 29 -12.72 -16.82 -8.86
CA SER A 29 -12.41 -17.48 -10.14
C SER A 29 -12.75 -18.97 -10.09
N LEU A 30 -12.43 -19.66 -8.99
CA LEU A 30 -12.77 -21.07 -8.81
C LEU A 30 -14.30 -21.30 -8.80
N ARG A 31 -15.05 -20.35 -8.23
CA ARG A 31 -16.50 -20.41 -8.22
C ARG A 31 -17.09 -20.16 -9.60
N LEU A 32 -16.57 -19.18 -10.33
CA LEU A 32 -17.01 -18.86 -11.70
C LEU A 32 -16.75 -20.01 -12.68
N ASP A 33 -15.68 -20.77 -12.47
CA ASP A 33 -15.38 -21.99 -13.24
C ASP A 33 -16.16 -23.23 -12.76
N GLY A 34 -16.98 -23.11 -11.72
CA GLY A 34 -17.76 -24.23 -11.18
C GLY A 34 -16.94 -25.30 -10.45
N ILE A 35 -15.64 -25.06 -10.21
CA ILE A 35 -14.75 -25.98 -9.49
C ILE A 35 -15.20 -26.12 -8.03
N ILE A 36 -15.63 -25.01 -7.42
CA ILE A 36 -16.21 -25.00 -6.07
C ILE A 36 -17.71 -24.73 -6.13
N GLN A 37 -18.48 -25.45 -5.29
CA GLN A 37 -19.94 -25.31 -5.18
C GLN A 37 -20.38 -24.45 -3.98
N TRP A 38 -19.49 -23.59 -3.49
CA TRP A 38 -19.77 -22.73 -2.34
C TRP A 38 -20.78 -21.63 -2.69
N SER A 39 -21.51 -21.15 -1.67
CA SER A 39 -22.39 -19.99 -1.84
C SER A 39 -21.57 -18.72 -2.09
N TYR A 40 -22.13 -17.73 -2.79
CA TYR A 40 -21.46 -16.45 -2.98
C TYR A 40 -21.16 -15.75 -1.64
N TRP A 41 -22.00 -15.96 -0.63
CA TRP A 41 -21.76 -15.55 0.75
C TRP A 41 -20.43 -16.10 1.31
N ALA A 42 -20.12 -17.37 1.05
CA ALA A 42 -18.85 -17.97 1.47
C ALA A 42 -17.66 -17.47 0.65
N VAL A 43 -17.83 -17.24 -0.65
CA VAL A 43 -16.78 -16.71 -1.54
C VAL A 43 -16.34 -15.30 -1.12
N PHE A 44 -17.28 -14.46 -0.67
CA PHE A 44 -16.98 -13.10 -0.23
C PHE A 44 -16.37 -13.01 1.19
N THR A 45 -16.26 -14.12 1.93
CA THR A 45 -15.75 -14.12 3.32
C THR A 45 -14.42 -13.40 3.54
N PRO A 46 -13.41 -13.45 2.64
CA PRO A 46 -12.16 -12.71 2.87
C PRO A 46 -12.37 -11.19 2.87
N ILE A 47 -13.27 -10.68 2.01
CA ILE A 47 -13.58 -9.25 1.95
C ILE A 47 -14.36 -8.84 3.20
N TRP A 48 -15.30 -9.67 3.65
CA TRP A 48 -16.08 -9.42 4.84
C TRP A 48 -15.20 -9.32 6.08
N LEU A 49 -14.26 -10.26 6.22
CA LEU A 49 -13.27 -10.24 7.30
C LEU A 49 -12.50 -8.92 7.31
N TRP A 50 -12.05 -8.45 6.15
CA TRP A 50 -11.39 -7.16 6.02
C TRP A 50 -12.28 -6.00 6.47
N LYS A 51 -13.53 -5.90 5.98
CA LYS A 51 -14.44 -4.80 6.37
C LYS A 51 -14.76 -4.83 7.87
N LEU A 52 -15.04 -6.01 8.42
CA LEU A 52 -15.31 -6.20 9.85
C LEU A 52 -14.12 -5.75 10.70
N LEU A 53 -12.90 -6.06 10.26
CA LEU A 53 -11.68 -5.63 10.95
C LEU A 53 -11.54 -4.11 10.96
N VAL A 54 -11.85 -3.44 9.85
CA VAL A 54 -11.84 -1.96 9.77
C VAL A 54 -12.89 -1.35 10.71
N ILE A 55 -14.12 -1.88 10.72
CA ILE A 55 -15.20 -1.40 11.59
C ILE A 55 -14.85 -1.61 13.06
N PHE A 56 -14.31 -2.79 13.40
CA PHE A 56 -13.87 -3.11 14.76
C PHE A 56 -12.72 -2.19 15.19
N GLY A 57 -11.72 -1.99 14.34
CA GLY A 57 -10.60 -1.08 14.61
C GLY A 57 -11.05 0.36 14.84
N ALA A 58 -12.03 0.84 14.07
CA ALA A 58 -12.59 2.17 14.25
C ALA A 58 -13.48 2.31 15.49
N SER A 59 -14.17 1.24 15.88
CA SER A 59 -14.95 1.20 17.12
C SER A 59 -14.02 1.33 18.33
N VAL A 60 -12.92 0.57 18.34
CA VAL A 60 -11.86 0.70 19.37
C VAL A 60 -11.23 2.10 19.33
N GLY A 61 -10.88 2.61 18.15
CA GLY A 61 -10.33 3.97 17.99
C GLY A 61 -11.26 5.06 18.52
N THR A 62 -12.56 4.95 18.25
CA THR A 62 -13.59 5.85 18.79
C THR A 62 -13.71 5.76 20.31
N GLY A 63 -13.63 4.55 20.87
CA GLY A 63 -13.61 4.35 22.33
C GLY A 63 -12.40 5.02 22.99
N VAL A 64 -11.20 4.85 22.42
CA VAL A 64 -9.97 5.49 22.90
C VAL A 64 -10.05 7.02 22.79
N TRP A 65 -10.61 7.53 21.68
CA TRP A 65 -10.82 8.97 21.49
C TRP A 65 -11.80 9.56 22.52
N ALA A 66 -12.87 8.83 22.85
CA ALA A 66 -13.86 9.28 23.83
C ALA A 66 -13.29 9.33 25.26
N HIS A 67 -12.44 8.36 25.63
CA HIS A 67 -11.88 8.27 26.98
C HIS A 67 -10.78 9.31 27.26
N ASN A 68 -10.16 9.88 26.22
CA ASN A 68 -8.96 10.71 26.37
C ASN A 68 -9.18 12.10 25.74
N PRO A 69 -9.73 13.06 26.51
CA PRO A 69 -10.08 14.39 26.00
C PRO A 69 -8.86 15.22 25.55
N GLN A 70 -7.65 14.85 26.00
CA GLN A 70 -6.39 15.52 25.63
C GLN A 70 -6.15 15.51 24.11
N TYR A 71 -6.64 14.49 23.40
CA TYR A 71 -6.49 14.40 21.94
C TYR A 71 -7.29 15.46 21.18
N ARG A 72 -8.24 16.14 21.83
CA ARG A 72 -8.96 17.26 21.21
C ARG A 72 -8.12 18.54 21.15
N ALA A 73 -7.09 18.64 21.99
CA ALA A 73 -6.20 19.81 22.03
C ALA A 73 -5.10 19.74 20.96
N GLU A 74 -4.69 18.53 20.57
CA GLU A 74 -3.71 18.28 19.50
C GLU A 74 -4.42 18.24 18.14
N GLY A 75 -4.38 19.36 17.40
CA GLY A 75 -5.09 19.53 16.12
C GLY A 75 -4.78 18.44 15.07
N GLU A 76 -3.56 17.89 15.07
CA GLU A 76 -3.12 16.83 14.15
C GLU A 76 -3.88 15.52 14.40
N THR A 77 -4.01 15.10 15.66
CA THR A 77 -4.74 13.86 16.02
C THR A 77 -6.24 13.95 15.70
N CYS A 78 -6.81 15.16 15.73
CA CYS A 78 -8.20 15.40 15.33
C CYS A 78 -8.41 15.21 13.82
N VAL A 79 -7.42 15.59 13.00
CA VAL A 79 -7.45 15.36 11.55
C VAL A 79 -7.38 13.87 11.27
N GLU A 80 -6.46 13.14 11.90
CA GLU A 80 -6.34 11.68 11.72
C GLU A 80 -7.60 10.92 12.16
N PHE A 81 -8.21 11.32 13.28
CA PHE A 81 -9.47 10.73 13.74
C PHE A 81 -10.61 10.97 12.73
N LYS A 82 -10.73 12.19 12.18
CA LYS A 82 -11.70 12.49 11.11
C LYS A 82 -11.45 11.65 9.86
N ALA A 83 -10.17 11.47 9.48
CA ALA A 83 -9.79 10.61 8.36
C ALA A 83 -10.22 9.15 8.58
N MET A 84 -10.03 8.62 9.79
CA MET A 84 -10.50 7.29 10.17
C MET A 84 -12.02 7.18 10.02
N LEU A 85 -12.79 8.16 10.48
CA LEU A 85 -14.26 8.17 10.35
C LEU A 85 -14.70 8.19 8.89
N ILE A 86 -14.07 9.02 8.05
CA ILE A 86 -14.35 9.07 6.61
C ILE A 86 -14.07 7.71 5.96
N ALA A 87 -12.91 7.11 6.25
CA ALA A 87 -12.55 5.80 5.73
C ALA A 87 -13.58 4.73 6.12
N VAL A 88 -14.00 4.70 7.39
CA VAL A 88 -14.99 3.74 7.88
C VAL A 88 -16.34 3.95 7.22
N GLY A 89 -16.77 5.20 7.02
CA GLY A 89 -17.99 5.51 6.28
C GLY A 89 -17.97 4.94 4.86
N LEU A 90 -16.85 5.10 4.15
CA LEU A 90 -16.66 4.50 2.82
C LEU A 90 -16.68 2.97 2.89
N HIS A 91 -16.01 2.36 3.88
CA HIS A 91 -16.02 0.90 4.06
C HIS A 91 -17.42 0.34 4.38
N VAL A 92 -18.24 1.05 5.13
CA VAL A 92 -19.64 0.66 5.42
C VAL A 92 -20.49 0.72 4.16
N LEU A 93 -20.34 1.76 3.33
CA LEU A 93 -21.05 1.83 2.05
C LEU A 93 -20.59 0.74 1.07
N LEU A 94 -19.29 0.44 1.03
CA LEU A 94 -18.76 -0.69 0.24
C LEU A 94 -19.29 -2.03 0.75
N LEU A 95 -19.38 -2.23 2.07
CA LEU A 95 -19.98 -3.42 2.66
C LEU A 95 -21.46 -3.54 2.28
N MET A 96 -22.20 -2.43 2.29
CA MET A 96 -23.60 -2.42 1.82
C MET A 96 -23.71 -2.84 0.36
N PHE A 97 -22.82 -2.36 -0.52
CA PHE A 97 -22.74 -2.81 -1.91
C PHE A 97 -22.48 -4.31 -2.01
N GLU A 98 -21.47 -4.82 -1.30
CA GLU A 98 -21.10 -6.25 -1.32
C GLU A 98 -22.25 -7.16 -0.88
N VAL A 99 -22.99 -6.77 0.17
CA VAL A 99 -24.17 -7.50 0.64
C VAL A 99 -25.28 -7.49 -0.42
N LEU A 100 -25.55 -6.34 -1.04
CA LEU A 100 -26.54 -6.24 -2.11
C LEU A 100 -26.15 -7.04 -3.36
N VAL A 101 -24.86 -7.14 -3.69
CA VAL A 101 -24.36 -8.00 -4.77
C VAL A 101 -24.61 -9.47 -4.42
N CYS A 102 -24.24 -9.91 -3.21
CA CYS A 102 -24.44 -11.30 -2.78
C CYS A 102 -25.92 -11.70 -2.80
N ASP A 103 -26.80 -10.83 -2.29
CA ASP A 103 -28.25 -11.08 -2.29
C ASP A 103 -28.82 -11.10 -3.72
N ARG A 104 -28.42 -10.13 -4.56
CA ARG A 104 -28.83 -10.09 -5.97
C ARG A 104 -28.43 -11.33 -6.74
N VAL A 105 -27.18 -11.75 -6.62
CA VAL A 105 -26.66 -12.94 -7.33
C VAL A 105 -27.34 -14.21 -6.83
N THR A 106 -27.74 -14.26 -5.56
CA THR A 106 -28.41 -15.44 -4.98
C THR A 106 -29.91 -15.49 -5.31
N ARG A 107 -30.62 -14.35 -5.21
CA ARG A 107 -32.09 -14.29 -5.25
C ARG A 107 -32.66 -13.76 -6.56
N GLY A 108 -31.94 -12.91 -7.29
CA GLY A 108 -32.38 -12.45 -8.61
C GLY A 108 -33.61 -11.52 -8.63
N ASN A 109 -33.93 -10.80 -7.56
CA ASN A 109 -35.24 -10.12 -7.45
C ASN A 109 -35.33 -8.60 -7.77
N TYR A 110 -34.22 -7.86 -7.95
CA TYR A 110 -34.27 -6.40 -8.16
C TYR A 110 -33.14 -5.86 -9.07
N PHE A 111 -33.29 -4.65 -9.63
CA PHE A 111 -32.35 -4.06 -10.58
C PHE A 111 -30.92 -3.86 -10.03
N TRP A 112 -29.91 -4.02 -10.89
CA TRP A 112 -28.51 -3.74 -10.59
C TRP A 112 -28.27 -2.26 -10.26
N LEU A 113 -29.05 -1.35 -10.82
CA LEU A 113 -28.99 0.07 -10.44
C LEU A 113 -29.23 0.29 -8.94
N LEU A 114 -30.11 -0.50 -8.32
CA LEU A 114 -30.32 -0.47 -6.87
C LEU A 114 -29.17 -1.14 -6.10
N VAL A 115 -28.58 -2.21 -6.65
CA VAL A 115 -27.37 -2.83 -6.07
C VAL A 115 -26.21 -1.84 -6.04
N PHE A 116 -26.04 -1.03 -7.09
CA PHE A 116 -24.95 -0.07 -7.24
C PHE A 116 -25.21 1.29 -6.56
N MET A 117 -26.40 1.55 -6.02
CA MET A 117 -26.71 2.77 -5.26
C MET A 117 -25.66 3.16 -4.21
N PRO A 118 -25.15 2.24 -3.37
CA PRO A 118 -24.10 2.58 -2.40
C PRO A 118 -22.85 3.13 -3.08
N LEU A 119 -22.46 2.59 -4.24
CA LEU A 119 -21.29 3.07 -5.00
C LEU A 119 -21.51 4.47 -5.58
N PHE A 120 -22.74 4.79 -6.00
CA PHE A 120 -23.08 6.14 -6.45
C PHE A 120 -22.98 7.19 -5.34
N PHE A 121 -23.18 6.80 -4.08
CA PHE A 121 -22.92 7.67 -2.93
C PHE A 121 -21.44 7.70 -2.53
N VAL A 122 -20.74 6.55 -2.62
CA VAL A 122 -19.31 6.46 -2.34
C VAL A 122 -18.50 7.41 -3.20
N SER A 123 -18.79 7.53 -4.50
CA SER A 123 -17.98 8.38 -5.39
C SER A 123 -18.01 9.88 -5.01
N PRO A 124 -19.15 10.57 -4.84
CA PRO A 124 -19.18 11.97 -4.38
C PRO A 124 -18.58 12.17 -2.98
N VAL A 125 -18.84 11.24 -2.05
CA VAL A 125 -18.22 11.28 -0.72
C VAL A 125 -16.70 11.15 -0.82
N SER A 126 -16.22 10.30 -1.73
CA SER A 126 -14.80 10.14 -1.98
C SER A 126 -14.17 11.39 -2.62
N VAL A 127 -14.89 12.08 -3.51
CA VAL A 127 -14.41 13.37 -4.06
C VAL A 127 -14.24 14.40 -2.95
N ALA A 128 -15.23 14.53 -2.06
CA ALA A 128 -15.14 15.43 -0.91
C ALA A 128 -13.99 15.02 0.04
N ALA A 129 -13.81 13.72 0.27
CA ALA A 129 -12.71 13.18 1.04
C ALA A 129 -11.34 13.46 0.40
N CYS A 130 -11.23 13.40 -0.93
CA CYS A 130 -10.02 13.74 -1.66
C CYS A 130 -9.67 15.22 -1.52
N VAL A 131 -10.63 16.12 -1.73
CA VAL A 131 -10.43 17.57 -1.57
C VAL A 131 -10.00 17.90 -0.14
N TRP A 132 -10.65 17.28 0.85
CA TRP A 132 -10.27 17.44 2.24
C TRP A 132 -8.88 16.85 2.55
N GLY A 133 -8.56 15.67 2.03
CA GLY A 133 -7.29 15.00 2.26
C GLY A 133 -6.09 15.71 1.61
N PHE A 134 -6.24 16.28 0.41
CA PHE A 134 -5.21 17.11 -0.22
C PHE A 134 -4.88 18.34 0.61
N ARG A 135 -5.88 18.96 1.25
CA ARG A 135 -5.66 20.11 2.13
C ARG A 135 -4.85 19.77 3.38
N HIS A 136 -4.85 18.50 3.80
CA HIS A 136 -4.19 18.02 5.01
C HIS A 136 -3.04 17.04 4.72
N ASP A 137 -2.51 17.05 3.48
CA ASP A 137 -1.38 16.22 3.04
C ASP A 137 -1.51 14.72 3.34
N ARG A 138 -2.74 14.19 3.20
CA ARG A 138 -3.05 12.79 3.48
C ARG A 138 -2.85 11.91 2.23
N SER A 139 -2.33 10.70 2.42
CA SER A 139 -2.38 9.64 1.42
C SER A 139 -3.83 9.21 1.15
N LEU A 140 -4.26 9.34 -0.10
CA LEU A 140 -5.61 9.03 -0.58
C LEU A 140 -5.49 7.97 -1.67
N GLU A 141 -5.76 6.71 -1.34
CA GLU A 141 -5.67 5.60 -2.30
C GLU A 141 -7.06 5.13 -2.72
N LEU A 142 -7.85 4.62 -1.76
CA LEU A 142 -9.20 4.13 -2.02
C LEU A 142 -10.14 5.25 -2.45
N GLU A 143 -10.03 6.44 -1.83
CA GLU A 143 -10.87 7.59 -2.15
C GLU A 143 -10.66 8.04 -3.60
N VAL A 144 -9.42 8.07 -4.08
CA VAL A 144 -9.11 8.43 -5.46
C VAL A 144 -9.69 7.39 -6.42
N LEU A 145 -9.48 6.09 -6.16
CA LEU A 145 -10.02 5.01 -6.99
C LEU A 145 -11.55 5.06 -7.10
N CYS A 146 -12.24 5.30 -5.99
CA CYS A 146 -13.71 5.44 -5.98
C CYS A 146 -14.20 6.70 -6.68
N SER A 147 -13.45 7.80 -6.60
CA SER A 147 -13.79 9.08 -7.23
C SER A 147 -13.70 9.00 -8.75
N VAL A 148 -12.59 8.47 -9.28
CA VAL A 148 -12.33 8.42 -10.74
C VAL A 148 -13.22 7.41 -11.46
N ASN A 149 -13.70 6.37 -10.77
CA ASN A 149 -14.47 5.28 -11.36
C ASN A 149 -16.00 5.45 -11.27
N ILE A 150 -16.51 6.66 -10.96
CA ILE A 150 -17.96 6.89 -10.88
C ILE A 150 -18.70 6.50 -12.16
N LEU A 151 -18.14 6.86 -13.32
CA LEU A 151 -18.72 6.51 -14.62
C LEU A 151 -18.70 5.00 -14.86
N GLN A 152 -17.64 4.30 -14.42
CA GLN A 152 -17.54 2.85 -14.53
C GLN A 152 -18.67 2.17 -13.78
N PHE A 153 -18.94 2.61 -12.55
CA PHE A 153 -20.02 2.05 -11.73
C PHE A 153 -21.38 2.23 -12.39
N ILE A 154 -21.63 3.41 -12.97
CA ILE A 154 -22.87 3.71 -13.69
C ILE A 154 -23.00 2.81 -14.93
N PHE A 155 -21.98 2.74 -15.78
CA PHE A 155 -22.04 1.95 -17.00
C PHE A 155 -22.19 0.45 -16.71
N ILE A 156 -21.51 -0.09 -15.70
CA ILE A 156 -21.67 -1.49 -15.31
C ILE A 156 -23.11 -1.75 -14.85
N ALA A 157 -23.67 -0.90 -13.98
CA ALA A 157 -25.04 -1.06 -13.50
C ALA A 157 -26.06 -1.06 -14.65
N LEU A 158 -25.97 -0.08 -15.55
CA LEU A 158 -26.86 0.04 -16.72
C LEU A 158 -26.68 -1.14 -17.68
N LYS A 159 -25.45 -1.62 -17.87
CA LYS A 159 -25.16 -2.76 -18.74
C LYS A 159 -25.73 -4.06 -18.16
N LEU A 160 -25.56 -4.29 -16.87
CA LEU A 160 -26.07 -5.48 -16.18
C LEU A 160 -27.61 -5.50 -16.14
N ASP A 161 -28.26 -4.34 -16.11
CA ASP A 161 -29.72 -4.21 -16.25
C ASP A 161 -30.21 -4.26 -17.71
N LYS A 162 -29.31 -4.44 -18.69
CA LYS A 162 -29.62 -4.44 -20.12
C LYS A 162 -30.30 -3.16 -20.62
N ILE A 163 -30.10 -2.03 -19.93
CA ILE A 163 -30.57 -0.71 -20.37
C ILE A 163 -29.69 -0.20 -21.52
N ILE A 164 -28.39 -0.50 -21.47
CA ILE A 164 -27.45 -0.21 -22.54
C ILE A 164 -26.93 -1.50 -23.19
N GLU A 165 -26.91 -1.53 -24.52
CA GLU A 165 -26.45 -2.71 -25.28
C GLU A 165 -24.97 -2.62 -25.71
N TRP A 166 -24.24 -1.59 -25.27
CA TRP A 166 -22.84 -1.36 -25.64
C TRP A 166 -21.93 -2.55 -25.35
N ARG A 167 -20.89 -2.73 -26.17
CA ARG A 167 -19.89 -3.78 -25.94
C ARG A 167 -19.12 -3.52 -24.64
N TRP A 168 -18.64 -4.59 -24.00
CA TRP A 168 -17.88 -4.52 -22.74
C TRP A 168 -16.64 -3.60 -22.79
N PRO A 169 -15.84 -3.55 -23.89
CA PRO A 169 -14.74 -2.60 -24.00
C PRO A 169 -15.17 -1.13 -23.82
N VAL A 170 -16.37 -0.76 -24.27
CA VAL A 170 -16.92 0.60 -24.15
C VAL A 170 -17.35 0.89 -22.71
N VAL A 171 -17.95 -0.10 -22.05
CA VAL A 171 -18.35 0.00 -20.64
C VAL A 171 -17.13 0.18 -19.73
N CYS A 172 -15.97 -0.39 -20.10
CA CYS A 172 -14.71 -0.29 -19.37
C CYS A 172 -13.84 0.94 -19.71
N VAL A 173 -14.32 1.90 -20.52
CA VAL A 173 -13.56 3.11 -20.91
C VAL A 173 -12.92 3.86 -19.73
N PRO A 174 -13.63 4.11 -18.61
CA PRO A 174 -13.00 4.73 -17.44
C PRO A 174 -11.80 3.96 -16.88
N LEU A 175 -11.86 2.61 -16.84
CA LEU A 175 -10.74 1.78 -16.41
C LEU A 175 -9.57 1.81 -17.41
N TRP A 176 -9.84 1.81 -18.71
CA TRP A 176 -8.81 1.99 -19.74
C TRP A 176 -8.05 3.30 -19.59
N ILE A 177 -8.75 4.38 -19.24
CA ILE A 177 -8.14 5.70 -18.99
C ILE A 177 -7.22 5.62 -17.76
N LEU A 178 -7.67 4.98 -16.68
CA LEU A 178 -6.86 4.79 -15.48
C LEU A 178 -5.61 3.95 -15.77
N MET A 179 -5.76 2.85 -16.49
CA MET A 179 -4.65 1.98 -16.85
C MET A 179 -3.67 2.64 -17.81
N SER A 180 -4.17 3.48 -18.74
CA SER A 180 -3.32 4.32 -19.58
C SER A 180 -2.45 5.26 -18.76
N PHE A 181 -3.02 5.92 -17.74
CA PHE A 181 -2.24 6.78 -16.84
C PHE A 181 -1.20 5.98 -16.04
N LEU A 182 -1.55 4.79 -15.54
CA LEU A 182 -0.60 3.91 -14.85
C LEU A 182 0.54 3.46 -15.77
N CYS A 183 0.26 3.18 -17.04
CA CYS A 183 1.30 2.87 -18.05
C CYS A 183 2.25 4.06 -18.24
N LEU A 184 1.75 5.30 -18.27
CA LEU A 184 2.62 6.49 -18.35
C LEU A 184 3.52 6.63 -17.11
N VAL A 185 3.00 6.33 -15.92
CA VAL A 185 3.78 6.31 -14.67
C VAL A 185 4.90 5.25 -14.74
N VAL A 186 4.59 4.06 -15.25
CA VAL A 186 5.60 3.00 -15.45
C VAL A 186 6.67 3.44 -16.44
N LEU A 187 6.29 4.04 -17.57
CA LEU A 187 7.25 4.59 -18.54
C LEU A 187 8.16 5.65 -17.92
N TYR A 188 7.59 6.55 -17.10
CA TYR A 188 8.36 7.53 -16.34
C TYR A 188 9.41 6.84 -15.45
N TYR A 189 9.04 5.81 -14.69
CA TYR A 189 10.00 5.08 -13.84
C TYR A 189 11.08 4.35 -14.64
N ILE A 190 10.74 3.79 -15.82
CA ILE A 190 11.73 3.18 -16.70
C ILE A 190 12.73 4.21 -17.21
N ILE A 191 12.26 5.36 -17.71
CA ILE A 191 13.12 6.44 -18.21
C ILE A 191 14.06 6.93 -17.11
N TRP A 192 13.53 7.18 -15.91
CA TRP A 192 14.34 7.57 -14.76
C TRP A 192 15.36 6.49 -14.38
N SER A 193 14.95 5.22 -14.34
CA SER A 193 15.85 4.11 -14.06
C SER A 193 17.01 4.04 -15.07
N VAL A 194 16.75 4.27 -16.36
CA VAL A 194 17.79 4.30 -17.40
C VAL A 194 18.71 5.52 -17.24
N LEU A 195 18.15 6.69 -16.93
CA LEU A 195 18.94 7.91 -16.69
C LEU A 195 19.91 7.74 -15.52
N PHE A 196 19.42 7.20 -14.39
CA PHE A 196 20.22 6.91 -13.19
C PHE A 196 21.24 5.77 -13.41
N LEU A 197 20.98 4.87 -14.35
CA LEU A 197 21.95 3.83 -14.73
C LEU A 197 23.14 4.43 -15.50
N ARG A 198 22.91 5.49 -16.28
CA ARG A 198 23.92 6.16 -17.11
C ARG A 198 24.76 7.19 -16.33
N SER A 199 24.20 7.79 -15.28
CA SER A 199 24.93 8.73 -14.43
C SER A 199 26.01 8.03 -13.61
N ILE A 200 27.28 8.39 -13.84
CA ILE A 200 28.45 7.78 -13.19
C ILE A 200 28.61 8.28 -11.74
N ASP A 201 28.10 9.47 -11.43
CA ASP A 201 28.33 10.17 -10.14
C ASP A 201 27.33 9.83 -9.03
N ILE A 202 26.44 8.85 -9.22
CA ILE A 202 25.35 8.56 -8.29
C ILE A 202 25.64 7.33 -7.42
N ILE A 203 25.40 7.49 -6.11
CA ILE A 203 25.53 6.45 -5.08
C ILE A 203 24.81 5.17 -5.54
N ALA A 204 25.52 4.04 -5.54
CA ALA A 204 25.05 2.76 -6.08
C ALA A 204 23.73 2.26 -5.44
N GLU A 205 23.44 2.68 -4.21
CA GLU A 205 22.22 2.35 -3.48
C GLU A 205 20.96 3.04 -4.05
N GLN A 206 21.06 4.33 -4.41
CA GLN A 206 19.97 5.07 -5.00
C GLN A 206 19.60 4.53 -6.40
N ARG A 207 20.62 4.14 -7.18
CA ARG A 207 20.43 3.48 -8.48
C ARG A 207 19.67 2.15 -8.35
N ARG A 208 20.04 1.30 -7.37
CA ARG A 208 19.34 0.04 -7.10
C ARG A 208 17.89 0.26 -6.72
N THR A 209 17.61 1.31 -5.96
CA THR A 209 16.24 1.67 -5.54
C THR A 209 15.37 2.04 -6.74
N HIS A 210 15.83 2.93 -7.62
CA HIS A 210 15.06 3.31 -8.82
C HIS A 210 14.81 2.14 -9.77
N ILE A 211 15.79 1.25 -9.95
CA ILE A 211 15.62 0.02 -10.76
C ILE A 211 14.58 -0.90 -10.11
N THR A 212 14.67 -1.12 -8.80
CA THR A 212 13.73 -2.00 -8.07
C THR A 212 12.30 -1.45 -8.13
N MET A 213 12.14 -0.13 -8.04
CA MET A 213 10.85 0.54 -8.21
C MET A 213 10.30 0.35 -9.63
N ALA A 214 11.12 0.55 -10.67
CA ALA A 214 10.68 0.38 -12.06
C ALA A 214 10.23 -1.07 -12.34
N ILE A 215 10.99 -2.06 -11.85
CA ILE A 215 10.63 -3.48 -11.96
C ILE A 215 9.32 -3.75 -11.21
N SER A 216 9.17 -3.25 -9.98
CA SER A 216 7.96 -3.46 -9.18
C SER A 216 6.72 -2.89 -9.88
N TRP A 217 6.80 -1.66 -10.40
CA TRP A 217 5.69 -1.04 -11.13
C TRP A 217 5.36 -1.78 -12.43
N MET A 218 6.36 -2.28 -13.16
CA MET A 218 6.16 -3.14 -14.33
C MET A 218 5.42 -4.44 -13.97
N THR A 219 5.87 -5.14 -12.93
CA THR A 219 5.27 -6.39 -12.47
C THR A 219 3.87 -6.19 -11.87
N ILE A 220 3.49 -4.96 -11.50
CA ILE A 220 2.13 -4.64 -11.05
C ILE A 220 1.24 -4.27 -12.25
N VAL A 221 1.65 -3.29 -13.07
CA VAL A 221 0.75 -2.68 -14.06
C VAL A 221 0.57 -3.56 -15.30
N VAL A 222 1.62 -4.22 -15.80
CA VAL A 222 1.52 -5.05 -17.01
C VAL A 222 0.58 -6.24 -16.77
N PRO A 223 0.67 -7.00 -15.66
CA PRO A 223 -0.28 -8.08 -15.42
C PRO A 223 -1.69 -7.58 -15.11
N LEU A 224 -1.86 -6.42 -14.47
CA LEU A 224 -3.20 -5.81 -14.32
C LEU A 224 -3.84 -5.47 -15.67
N LEU A 225 -3.09 -4.89 -16.60
CA LEU A 225 -3.58 -4.58 -17.95
C LEU A 225 -3.93 -5.86 -18.71
N THR A 226 -3.09 -6.88 -18.58
CA THR A 226 -3.33 -8.20 -19.17
C THR A 226 -4.61 -8.83 -18.61
N PHE A 227 -4.83 -8.75 -17.30
CA PHE A 227 -6.06 -9.22 -16.65
C PHE A 227 -7.30 -8.50 -17.21
N GLU A 228 -7.25 -7.17 -17.35
CA GLU A 228 -8.38 -6.41 -17.88
C GLU A 228 -8.74 -6.82 -19.32
N ILE A 229 -7.73 -6.95 -20.20
CA ILE A 229 -7.94 -7.40 -21.59
C ILE A 229 -8.58 -8.80 -21.62
N LEU A 230 -8.01 -9.76 -20.87
CA LEU A 230 -8.50 -11.13 -20.83
C LEU A 230 -9.92 -11.22 -20.25
N LEU A 231 -10.21 -10.41 -19.21
CA LEU A 231 -11.53 -10.36 -18.59
C LEU A 231 -12.58 -9.86 -19.58
N ILE A 232 -12.29 -8.79 -20.32
CA ILE A 232 -13.22 -8.22 -21.30
C ILE A 232 -13.49 -9.22 -22.43
N HIS A 233 -12.46 -9.86 -22.99
CA HIS A 233 -12.64 -10.91 -24.01
C HIS A 233 -13.44 -12.10 -23.48
N LYS A 234 -13.21 -12.51 -22.23
CA LYS A 234 -13.94 -13.61 -21.61
C LYS A 234 -15.42 -13.27 -21.43
N ILE A 235 -15.75 -12.07 -20.95
CA ILE A 235 -17.14 -11.64 -20.73
C ILE A 235 -17.86 -11.40 -22.05
N GLU A 236 -17.16 -10.97 -23.11
CA GLU A 236 -17.71 -10.85 -24.46
C GLU A 236 -17.95 -12.22 -25.14
N GLY A 237 -17.45 -13.31 -24.56
CA GLY A 237 -17.60 -14.66 -25.08
C GLY A 237 -16.67 -14.98 -26.25
N ALA A 238 -15.61 -14.18 -26.46
CA ALA A 238 -14.63 -14.39 -27.52
C ALA A 238 -13.67 -15.55 -27.21
N ASP A 239 -13.38 -15.78 -25.92
CA ASP A 239 -12.41 -16.78 -25.46
C ASP A 239 -13.04 -17.86 -24.56
N ASN A 240 -12.70 -19.12 -24.81
CA ASN A 240 -13.10 -20.28 -24.00
C ASN A 240 -12.20 -20.51 -22.78
N LEU A 241 -11.29 -19.59 -22.45
CA LEU A 241 -10.37 -19.71 -21.32
C LEU A 241 -11.13 -19.79 -19.98
N ASN A 242 -10.67 -20.62 -19.06
CA ASN A 242 -11.21 -20.67 -17.69
C ASN A 242 -10.95 -19.34 -16.96
N PHE A 243 -11.86 -18.92 -16.08
CA PHE A 243 -11.71 -17.72 -15.26
C PHE A 243 -10.45 -17.79 -14.38
N VAL A 244 -10.04 -18.96 -13.91
CA VAL A 244 -8.74 -19.15 -13.23
C VAL A 244 -7.59 -18.60 -14.07
N CYS A 245 -7.50 -18.97 -15.35
CA CYS A 245 -6.43 -18.50 -16.25
C CYS A 245 -6.51 -16.98 -16.48
N VAL A 246 -7.73 -16.45 -16.61
CA VAL A 246 -7.96 -15.00 -16.75
C VAL A 246 -7.46 -14.25 -15.52
N PHE A 247 -7.61 -14.80 -14.31
CA PHE A 247 -7.25 -14.17 -13.04
C PHE A 247 -5.77 -14.31 -12.65
N VAL A 248 -4.99 -15.21 -13.27
CA VAL A 248 -3.56 -15.39 -12.95
C VAL A 248 -2.74 -14.09 -12.99
N PRO A 249 -2.88 -13.22 -14.02
CA PRO A 249 -2.15 -11.95 -14.04
C PRO A 249 -2.52 -11.03 -12.87
N LEU A 250 -3.78 -11.01 -12.44
CA LEU A 250 -4.21 -10.25 -11.26
C LEU A 250 -3.53 -10.78 -9.98
N TRP A 251 -3.41 -12.10 -9.83
CA TRP A 251 -2.73 -12.70 -8.67
C TRP A 251 -1.25 -12.32 -8.63
N LEU A 252 -0.59 -12.27 -9.78
CA LEU A 252 0.80 -11.81 -9.87
C LEU A 252 0.93 -10.37 -9.35
N SER A 253 0.08 -9.45 -9.82
CA SER A 253 0.09 -8.05 -9.35
C SER A 253 -0.21 -7.93 -7.86
N LEU A 254 -1.18 -8.70 -7.34
CA LEU A 254 -1.54 -8.69 -5.91
C LEU A 254 -0.42 -9.27 -5.04
N LEU A 255 0.27 -10.32 -5.49
CA LEU A 255 1.44 -10.86 -4.80
C LEU A 255 2.60 -9.86 -4.78
N THR A 256 2.83 -9.15 -5.88
CA THR A 256 3.84 -8.08 -5.91
C THR A 256 3.46 -6.92 -4.99
N LEU A 257 2.19 -6.48 -4.98
CA LEU A 257 1.70 -5.48 -4.02
C LEU A 257 1.84 -5.94 -2.56
N MET A 258 1.58 -7.22 -2.30
CA MET A 258 1.80 -7.80 -0.98
C MET A 258 3.29 -7.79 -0.61
N ALA A 259 4.19 -8.11 -1.55
CA ALA A 259 5.63 -8.05 -1.32
C ALA A 259 6.14 -6.61 -1.07
N THR A 260 5.56 -5.60 -1.73
CA THR A 260 5.95 -4.20 -1.52
C THR A 260 5.47 -3.62 -0.19
N THR A 261 4.57 -4.29 0.53
CA THR A 261 4.16 -3.86 1.88
C THR A 261 5.28 -4.01 2.92
N PHE A 262 6.29 -4.84 2.63
CA PHE A 262 7.51 -4.94 3.40
C PHE A 262 8.48 -3.85 2.91
N GLY A 263 8.70 -2.80 3.70
CA GLY A 263 9.56 -1.66 3.32
C GLY A 263 8.80 -0.36 3.02
N GLN A 264 7.47 -0.35 3.13
CA GLN A 264 6.67 0.87 3.01
C GLN A 264 6.41 1.47 4.40
N LYS A 265 7.16 2.53 4.73
CA LYS A 265 6.86 3.40 5.87
C LYS A 265 5.50 4.08 5.68
N GLY A 266 4.67 4.13 6.73
CA GLY A 266 3.39 4.86 6.72
C GLY A 266 2.15 3.97 6.80
N GLY A 267 1.97 3.28 7.92
CA GLY A 267 0.70 2.64 8.28
C GLY A 267 -0.34 3.65 8.78
N ASN A 268 -1.61 3.24 8.86
CA ASN A 268 -2.63 4.06 9.51
C ASN A 268 -2.33 4.16 11.02
N HIS A 269 -1.96 5.34 11.51
CA HIS A 269 -1.64 5.61 12.93
C HIS A 269 -2.81 5.34 13.89
N TRP A 270 -4.02 5.16 13.36
CA TRP A 270 -5.22 4.78 14.12
C TRP A 270 -5.66 3.34 13.90
N TRP A 271 -4.82 2.48 13.32
CA TRP A 271 -5.09 1.04 13.23
C TRP A 271 -5.27 0.47 14.65
N PHE A 272 -6.50 0.12 15.02
CA PHE A 272 -6.91 -0.24 16.39
C PHE A 272 -6.62 0.81 17.47
N GLY A 273 -6.48 2.09 17.11
CA GLY A 273 -6.03 3.13 18.03
C GLY A 273 -4.60 2.94 18.56
N ILE A 274 -3.82 2.05 17.93
CA ILE A 274 -2.42 1.79 18.27
C ILE A 274 -1.57 2.91 17.65
N ARG A 275 -1.06 3.81 18.50
CA ARG A 275 -0.19 4.95 18.09
C ARG A 275 1.28 4.59 17.91
N LYS A 276 1.61 3.30 17.95
CA LYS A 276 2.96 2.77 17.78
C LYS A 276 3.01 1.98 16.48
N ASP A 277 4.21 1.78 15.94
CA ASP A 277 4.39 0.84 14.83
C ASP A 277 3.83 -0.53 15.23
N PHE A 278 2.99 -1.11 14.38
CA PHE A 278 2.26 -2.35 14.68
C PHE A 278 3.20 -3.50 15.07
N CYS A 279 4.38 -3.58 14.44
CA CYS A 279 5.40 -4.57 14.79
C CYS A 279 6.01 -4.31 16.17
N HIS A 280 6.19 -3.04 16.58
CA HIS A 280 6.58 -2.70 17.94
C HIS A 280 5.50 -3.09 18.95
N PHE A 281 4.22 -2.84 18.64
CA PHE A 281 3.10 -3.28 19.47
C PHE A 281 3.03 -4.82 19.58
N LEU A 282 3.17 -5.55 18.47
CA LEU A 282 3.22 -7.02 18.46
C LEU A 282 4.38 -7.58 19.27
N LEU A 283 5.57 -6.98 19.17
CA LEU A 283 6.74 -7.39 19.96
C LEU A 283 6.61 -7.06 21.45
N GLU A 284 5.83 -6.03 21.80
CA GLU A 284 5.46 -5.73 23.20
C GLU A 284 4.40 -6.72 23.72
N LEU A 285 3.44 -7.12 22.90
CA LEU A 285 2.34 -8.02 23.28
C LEU A 285 2.76 -9.50 23.29
N LEU A 286 3.71 -9.90 22.45
CA LEU A 286 4.20 -11.28 22.29
C LEU A 286 5.68 -11.36 22.71
N PRO A 287 5.98 -11.65 24.00
CA PRO A 287 7.37 -11.71 24.49
C PRO A 287 8.21 -12.79 23.76
N PHE A 288 7.57 -13.86 23.26
CA PHE A 288 8.25 -14.91 22.50
C PHE A 288 8.81 -14.40 21.16
N LEU A 289 8.07 -13.56 20.41
CA LEU A 289 8.58 -12.99 19.16
C LEU A 289 9.75 -12.02 19.40
N ARG A 290 9.78 -11.37 20.57
CA ARG A 290 10.85 -10.46 20.97
C ARG A 290 12.18 -11.20 21.17
N GLU A 291 12.16 -12.41 21.70
CA GLU A 291 13.36 -13.25 21.81
C GLU A 291 13.89 -13.67 20.43
N TYR A 292 13.02 -14.08 19.50
CA TYR A 292 13.42 -14.44 18.13
C TYR A 292 13.94 -13.24 17.31
N GLY A 293 13.34 -12.05 17.46
CA GLY A 293 13.74 -10.84 16.75
C GLY A 293 15.07 -10.23 17.20
N ASN A 294 15.60 -10.66 18.36
CA ASN A 294 16.85 -10.15 18.92
C ASN A 294 18.08 -10.98 18.51
N VAL A 295 17.88 -12.04 17.71
CA VAL A 295 18.97 -12.86 17.16
C VAL A 295 19.41 -12.26 15.82
N SER A 296 20.40 -11.37 15.84
CA SER A 296 21.11 -10.96 14.63
C SER A 296 22.23 -11.96 14.34
N TYR A 297 22.13 -12.70 13.25
CA TYR A 297 23.24 -13.50 12.74
C TYR A 297 24.29 -12.57 12.14
N ASP A 298 25.39 -12.37 12.84
CA ASP A 298 26.58 -11.77 12.26
C ASP A 298 27.32 -12.89 11.53
N LEU A 299 27.28 -12.85 10.19
CA LEU A 299 27.95 -13.85 9.38
C LEU A 299 29.42 -13.45 9.29
N GLN A 300 30.15 -13.72 10.38
CA GLN A 300 31.58 -13.46 10.46
C GLN A 300 32.26 -14.38 9.45
N ARG A 301 32.62 -13.81 8.30
CA ARG A 301 33.31 -14.46 7.19
C ARG A 301 34.70 -14.86 7.70
N SER A 302 34.82 -16.10 8.15
CA SER A 302 36.08 -16.73 8.54
C SER A 302 36.87 -17.08 7.28
N GLU A 303 37.74 -16.18 6.85
CA GLU A 303 38.85 -16.49 5.95
C GLU A 303 40.12 -15.85 6.53
N ASP A 304 40.75 -16.56 7.47
CA ASP A 304 42.20 -16.53 7.64
C ASP A 304 42.64 -18.00 7.62
N PRO A 305 43.55 -18.35 6.71
CA PRO A 305 44.82 -18.89 7.19
C PRO A 305 45.98 -18.38 6.36
N GLU A 306 46.94 -17.73 7.01
CA GLU A 306 48.36 -18.09 6.87
C GLU A 306 49.18 -17.39 7.96
N ALA A 307 49.58 -18.20 8.94
CA ALA A 307 50.62 -17.86 9.87
C ALA A 307 51.97 -18.01 9.17
N VAL A 308 52.78 -16.95 9.15
CA VAL A 308 54.24 -17.07 9.10
C VAL A 308 54.80 -16.05 10.09
N GLU A 309 55.35 -16.58 11.18
CA GLU A 309 56.20 -15.89 12.13
C GLU A 309 57.44 -15.35 11.42
N ASP A 310 57.85 -14.11 11.74
CA ASP A 310 59.28 -13.74 11.82
C ASP A 310 59.44 -12.40 12.57
N LEU A 311 60.11 -12.47 13.72
CA LEU A 311 60.83 -11.39 14.41
C LEU A 311 62.28 -11.91 14.56
N PRO A 312 63.37 -11.09 14.68
CA PRO A 312 63.41 -9.75 15.30
C PRO A 312 64.43 -8.75 14.66
N VAL A 313 64.51 -7.51 15.19
CA VAL A 313 65.73 -6.79 15.70
C VAL A 313 65.44 -5.27 15.84
N PRO A 314 65.88 -4.58 16.92
CA PRO A 314 65.46 -3.20 17.27
C PRO A 314 66.52 -2.10 17.04
N GLU A 315 66.08 -0.85 16.81
CA GLU A 315 66.65 0.48 17.19
C GLU A 315 66.17 1.61 16.23
N PRO A 316 66.23 2.94 16.54
CA PRO A 316 66.07 3.69 17.79
C PRO A 316 64.94 4.77 17.67
N PRO A 317 64.56 5.52 18.73
CA PRO A 317 63.36 6.39 18.70
C PRO A 317 63.66 7.80 18.18
N PRO A 318 62.66 8.48 17.57
CA PRO A 318 62.55 9.90 17.91
C PRO A 318 61.13 10.45 18.09
N LYS A 319 61.06 11.28 19.15
CA LYS A 319 60.32 12.54 19.33
C LYS A 319 58.84 12.48 19.73
N ILE A 320 58.67 12.80 21.02
CA ILE A 320 57.45 13.14 21.76
C ILE A 320 56.85 14.47 21.29
N ALA A 321 55.53 14.51 21.06
CA ALA A 321 54.53 15.44 21.65
C ALA A 321 53.18 15.38 20.90
N PRO A 322 52.03 15.76 21.50
CA PRO A 322 51.57 15.53 22.87
C PRO A 322 50.20 14.79 22.91
N MET A 323 49.85 14.32 24.10
CA MET A 323 48.58 13.65 24.41
C MET A 323 47.35 14.51 24.12
N PHE A 324 46.32 13.91 23.53
CA PHE A 324 44.94 14.35 23.72
C PHE A 324 44.09 13.19 24.25
N HIS A 325 43.55 13.41 25.45
CA HIS A 325 42.67 12.51 26.17
C HIS A 325 41.48 12.04 25.33
N LYS A 326 41.32 10.71 25.18
CA LYS A 326 40.11 10.09 24.63
C LYS A 326 39.03 10.10 25.72
N LYS A 327 38.10 11.07 25.65
CA LYS A 327 36.89 11.08 26.49
C LYS A 327 35.86 10.10 25.93
N THR A 328 35.24 9.43 26.89
CA THR A 328 34.14 8.46 26.88
C THR A 328 32.97 8.77 25.95
N GLY A 329 32.29 7.68 25.58
CA GLY A 329 31.23 7.58 24.58
C GLY A 329 30.12 8.63 24.65
N VAL A 330 29.72 9.08 23.46
CA VAL A 330 28.50 9.84 23.22
C VAL A 330 27.53 8.94 22.47
N VAL A 331 26.46 8.59 23.16
CA VAL A 331 25.24 8.00 22.62
C VAL A 331 24.59 9.03 21.71
N ILE A 332 24.47 8.73 20.41
CA ILE A 332 23.72 9.57 19.47
C ILE A 332 22.26 9.15 19.55
N THR A 333 21.50 9.82 20.43
CA THR A 333 20.05 9.92 20.31
C THR A 333 19.74 10.89 19.17
N GLN A 334 19.17 10.40 18.06
CA GLN A 334 18.59 11.25 17.03
C GLN A 334 17.16 11.65 17.47
N SER A 335 16.97 12.94 17.73
CA SER A 335 15.67 13.61 17.89
C SER A 335 15.30 14.39 16.61
N PRO A 336 14.01 14.66 16.37
CA PRO A 336 13.48 14.93 15.04
C PRO A 336 13.52 16.42 14.64
N GLY A 337 13.49 16.68 13.32
CA GLY A 337 12.89 17.88 12.72
C GLY A 337 13.63 19.21 12.89
N LYS A 338 14.59 19.51 12.00
CA LYS A 338 14.92 20.91 11.67
C LYS A 338 14.11 21.33 10.45
N TYR A 339 13.18 22.25 10.66
CA TYR A 339 12.52 23.03 9.62
C TYR A 339 13.57 23.84 8.85
N PHE A 340 13.61 23.68 7.52
CA PHE A 340 14.33 24.61 6.64
C PHE A 340 13.49 25.87 6.48
N VAL A 341 14.08 27.02 6.83
CA VAL A 341 13.54 28.36 6.54
C VAL A 341 13.61 28.57 5.01
N PRO A 342 12.54 29.04 4.34
CA PRO A 342 12.62 29.33 2.91
C PRO A 342 13.59 30.50 2.64
N PRO A 343 14.29 30.52 1.49
CA PRO A 343 15.23 31.58 1.18
C PRO A 343 14.52 32.95 1.09
N PRO A 344 15.20 34.05 1.47
CA PRO A 344 14.63 35.39 1.40
C PRO A 344 14.25 35.74 -0.05
N LYS A 345 13.07 36.35 -0.22
CA LYS A 345 12.58 36.84 -1.51
C LYS A 345 13.59 37.81 -2.10
N LEU A 346 14.02 37.56 -3.34
CA LEU A 346 14.74 38.54 -4.15
C LEU A 346 13.79 39.73 -4.40
N CYS A 347 13.99 40.84 -3.69
CA CYS A 347 13.42 42.12 -4.09
C CYS A 347 14.21 42.62 -5.30
N ILE A 348 13.55 42.71 -6.46
CA ILE A 348 14.06 43.45 -7.60
C ILE A 348 13.57 44.88 -7.41
N ASP A 349 14.47 45.78 -7.05
CA ASP A 349 14.19 47.22 -7.04
C ASP A 349 14.05 47.70 -8.48
N MET A 350 12.89 48.26 -8.81
CA MET A 350 12.72 49.07 -10.03
C MET A 350 13.12 50.51 -9.69
N PRO A 351 13.94 51.18 -10.54
CA PRO A 351 14.22 52.60 -10.38
C PRO A 351 12.98 53.44 -10.75
N ASP A 352 12.81 54.54 -10.02
CA ASP A 352 11.71 55.51 -10.11
C ASP A 352 11.50 56.12 -11.51
#